data_AF-F9LVS7-F1
#
_entry.id   AF-F9LVS7-F1
#
_cell.length_a   1.000
_cell.length_b   1.000
_cell.length_c   1.000
_cell.angle_alpha   90.00
_cell.angle_beta   90.00
_cell.angle_gamma   90.00
#
_symmetry.space_group_name_H-M   'P 1'
#
loop_
_entity.id
_entity.type
_entity.pdbx_description
1 polymer ?
#
loop_
_entity_poly.entity_id
_entity_poly.type
_entity_poly.pdbx_seq_one_letter_code
_entity_poly.pdbx_strand_id
1 'polypeptide(L)'
;MERLVFIGLLVFLALLFIGIVLGLRSYLKRNDVNGVPMYDAPANEQTRTGKLSLKENIFYISMILISLAVALFIMSKFRHGAAPIGSAIVTPSIMAYFNARKRTGKSWIYIVAVLMVFVFLMFAYILIGLPDKAPALMISNTEIKLSETKVSDLMDKGNDIYVSNGKQDYSDYDELLTSGSYTKYQGAGVSVPNGFKSYDSAVTRSTYLLVKKNVVLGCIGVYGDKRKSTELKDCVVTQVCFDSECTAVAKKYGISYNIDGIDLLKKLDENEFTKVFGKKYG
;
A
#
# COMPACT_ATOMS: atom_id res chain seq x y z
N MET A 1 -22.04 4.96 -2.25
CA MET A 1 -21.60 6.27 -2.78
C MET A 1 -20.13 6.21 -3.20
N GLU A 2 -19.25 5.59 -2.41
CA GLU A 2 -17.81 5.45 -2.68
C GLU A 2 -17.47 4.71 -3.98
N ARG A 3 -18.13 3.57 -4.30
CA ARG A 3 -17.96 2.88 -5.59
C ARG A 3 -18.21 3.79 -6.81
N LEU A 4 -19.22 4.67 -6.75
CA LEU A 4 -19.50 5.61 -7.84
C LEU A 4 -18.42 6.68 -7.98
N VAL A 5 -17.82 7.12 -6.86
CA VAL A 5 -16.68 8.04 -6.86
C VAL A 5 -15.46 7.36 -7.49
N PHE A 6 -15.17 6.10 -7.14
CA PHE A 6 -14.06 5.35 -7.73
C PHE A 6 -14.26 5.07 -9.22
N ILE A 7 -15.47 4.69 -9.64
CA ILE A 7 -15.80 4.53 -11.05
C ILE A 7 -15.65 5.88 -11.79
N GLY A 8 -16.14 6.97 -11.21
CA GLY A 8 -15.97 8.31 -11.75
C GLY A 8 -14.49 8.70 -11.90
N LEU A 9 -13.65 8.34 -10.92
CA LEU A 9 -12.20 8.56 -10.97
C LEU A 9 -11.52 7.73 -12.06
N LEU A 10 -11.93 6.47 -12.27
CA LEU A 10 -11.45 5.64 -13.38
C LEU A 10 -11.84 6.22 -14.73
N VAL A 11 -13.10 6.65 -14.90
CA VAL A 11 -13.56 7.30 -16.14
C VAL A 11 -12.76 8.57 -16.39
N PHE A 12 -12.55 9.40 -15.37
CA PHE A 12 -11.71 10.59 -15.47
C PHE A 12 -10.27 10.25 -15.87
N LEU A 13 -9.66 9.24 -15.24
CA LEU A 13 -8.31 8.78 -15.55
C LEU A 13 -8.20 8.30 -17.01
N ALA A 14 -9.20 7.56 -17.49
CA ALA A 14 -9.26 7.11 -18.88
C ALA A 14 -9.31 8.30 -19.86
N LEU A 15 -10.19 9.28 -19.60
CA LEU A 15 -10.29 10.50 -20.40
C LEU A 15 -8.99 11.32 -20.38
N LEU A 16 -8.33 11.40 -19.22
CA LEU A 16 -7.04 12.08 -19.06
C LEU A 16 -5.95 11.38 -19.87
N PHE A 17 -5.85 10.05 -19.84
CA PHE A 17 -4.90 9.29 -20.67
C PHE A 17 -5.16 9.47 -22.17
N ILE A 18 -6.43 9.44 -22.59
CA ILE A 18 -6.81 9.75 -23.99
C ILE A 18 -6.35 11.18 -24.35
N GLY A 19 -6.61 12.15 -23.47
CA GLY A 19 -6.20 13.53 -23.64
C GLY A 19 -4.69 13.69 -23.80
N ILE A 20 -3.89 12.99 -22.98
CA ILE A 20 -2.43 13.02 -23.08
C ILE A 20 -1.95 12.44 -24.42
N VAL A 21 -2.48 11.28 -24.85
CA VAL A 21 -2.10 10.67 -26.13
C VAL A 21 -2.44 11.58 -27.32
N LEU A 22 -3.64 12.19 -27.31
CA LEU A 22 -4.07 13.12 -28.35
C LEU A 22 -3.26 14.43 -28.33
N GLY A 23 -2.96 14.95 -27.13
CA GLY A 23 -2.14 16.14 -26.93
C GLY A 23 -0.71 15.92 -27.43
N LEU A 24 -0.09 14.80 -27.05
CA LEU A 24 1.25 14.41 -27.50
C LEU A 24 1.29 14.22 -29.02
N ARG A 25 0.27 13.57 -29.60
CA ARG A 25 0.13 13.43 -31.06
C ARG A 25 0.05 14.79 -31.75
N SER A 26 -0.74 15.71 -31.21
CA SER A 26 -0.91 17.05 -31.77
C SER A 26 0.38 17.86 -31.67
N TYR A 27 1.06 17.78 -30.54
CA TYR A 27 2.36 18.41 -30.31
C TYR A 27 3.41 17.90 -31.31
N LEU A 28 3.54 16.58 -31.47
CA LEU A 28 4.54 15.99 -32.38
C LEU A 28 4.25 16.27 -33.87
N LYS A 29 3.00 16.56 -34.23
CA LYS A 29 2.65 16.95 -35.60
C LYS A 29 2.88 18.44 -35.87
N ARG A 30 2.79 19.29 -34.84
CA ARG A 30 2.95 20.75 -34.97
C ARG A 30 4.41 21.18 -34.93
N ASN A 31 5.24 20.45 -34.19
CA ASN A 31 6.67 20.74 -34.08
C ASN A 31 7.45 19.87 -35.06
N ASP A 32 8.43 20.49 -35.72
CA ASP A 32 9.35 19.82 -36.62
C ASP A 32 10.78 19.78 -36.06
N VAL A 33 11.55 18.84 -36.58
CA VAL A 33 13.00 18.77 -36.41
C VAL A 33 13.58 18.72 -37.82
N ASN A 34 14.40 19.70 -38.16
CA ASN A 34 15.00 19.86 -39.49
C ASN A 34 13.94 19.86 -40.62
N GLY A 35 12.80 20.54 -40.41
CA GLY A 35 11.73 20.67 -41.41
C GLY A 35 10.85 19.43 -41.58
N VAL A 36 11.09 18.37 -40.79
CA VAL A 36 10.25 17.16 -40.77
C VAL A 36 9.47 17.13 -39.45
N PRO A 37 8.13 16.95 -39.47
CA PRO A 37 7.35 16.81 -38.25
C PRO A 37 7.94 15.74 -37.32
N MET A 38 8.07 16.05 -36.02
CA MET A 38 8.61 15.12 -35.02
C MET A 38 7.85 13.77 -35.01
N TYR A 39 6.59 13.78 -35.41
CA TYR A 39 5.75 12.61 -35.59
C TYR A 39 6.37 11.58 -36.56
N ASP A 40 6.99 12.04 -37.64
CA ASP A 40 7.59 11.23 -38.69
C ASP A 40 9.12 11.17 -38.62
N ALA A 41 9.74 12.11 -37.90
CA ALA A 41 11.18 12.14 -37.67
C ALA A 41 11.68 10.86 -36.97
N PRO A 42 12.92 10.43 -37.27
CA PRO A 42 13.57 9.34 -36.56
C PRO A 42 13.75 9.67 -35.08
N ALA A 43 13.37 8.75 -34.21
CA ALA A 43 13.54 8.85 -32.77
C ALA A 43 14.80 8.13 -32.26
N ASN A 44 15.51 7.44 -33.16
CA ASN A 44 16.80 6.81 -32.90
C ASN A 44 17.59 6.71 -34.22
N GLU A 45 18.90 6.49 -34.12
CA GLU A 45 19.83 6.46 -35.25
C GLU A 45 19.86 5.11 -36.00
N GLN A 46 18.84 4.28 -35.80
CA GLN A 46 18.79 2.95 -36.37
C GLN A 46 18.33 2.99 -37.83
N THR A 47 18.89 2.12 -38.67
CA THR A 47 18.63 2.10 -40.12
C THR A 47 17.50 1.14 -40.50
N ARG A 48 17.30 0.06 -39.74
CA ARG A 48 16.29 -0.97 -40.02
C ARG A 48 14.86 -0.44 -39.85
N THR A 49 14.10 -0.29 -40.93
CA THR A 49 12.72 0.22 -40.89
C THR A 49 11.63 -0.86 -40.74
N GLY A 50 11.97 -2.12 -41.00
CA GLY A 50 11.05 -3.25 -40.95
C GLY A 50 10.43 -3.50 -39.56
N LYS A 51 9.24 -4.10 -39.53
CA LYS A 51 8.64 -4.57 -38.28
C LYS A 51 9.47 -5.70 -37.70
N LEU A 52 9.57 -5.75 -36.37
CA LEU A 52 10.12 -6.91 -35.69
C LEU A 52 9.19 -8.10 -35.91
N SER A 53 9.77 -9.25 -36.23
CA SER A 53 9.04 -10.50 -36.29
C SER A 53 8.49 -10.88 -34.91
N LEU A 54 7.52 -11.79 -34.88
CA LEU A 54 6.97 -12.29 -33.63
C LEU A 54 8.07 -12.91 -32.73
N LYS A 55 8.99 -13.68 -33.32
CA LYS A 55 10.13 -14.28 -32.61
C LYS A 55 11.04 -13.23 -31.97
N GLU A 56 11.35 -12.16 -32.71
CA GLU A 56 12.17 -11.06 -32.17
C GLU A 56 11.46 -10.33 -31.04
N ASN A 57 10.16 -10.04 -31.19
CA ASN A 57 9.40 -9.42 -30.09
C ASN A 57 9.40 -10.30 -28.84
N ILE A 58 9.19 -11.62 -28.98
CA ILE A 58 9.24 -12.57 -27.85
C ILE A 58 10.60 -12.53 -27.17
N PHE A 59 11.70 -12.55 -27.96
CA PHE A 59 13.06 -12.51 -27.43
C PHE A 59 13.33 -11.23 -26.62
N TYR A 60 12.99 -10.06 -27.14
CA TYR A 60 13.22 -8.81 -26.43
C TYR A 60 12.32 -8.67 -25.18
N ILE A 61 11.05 -9.09 -25.27
CA ILE A 61 10.13 -9.07 -24.13
C ILE A 61 10.63 -10.01 -23.03
N SER A 62 11.09 -11.23 -23.37
CA SER A 62 11.63 -12.15 -22.38
C SER A 62 12.88 -11.60 -21.71
N MET A 63 13.75 -10.93 -22.46
CA MET A 63 14.95 -10.27 -21.90
C MET A 63 14.59 -9.17 -20.90
N ILE A 64 13.56 -8.35 -21.21
CA ILE A 64 13.03 -7.35 -20.28
C ILE A 64 12.49 -8.03 -19.01
N LEU A 65 11.67 -9.07 -19.14
CA LEU A 65 11.09 -9.79 -18.00
C LEU A 65 12.17 -10.44 -17.11
N ILE A 66 13.19 -11.07 -17.71
CA ILE A 66 14.31 -11.66 -16.97
C ILE A 66 15.08 -10.56 -16.22
N SER A 67 15.40 -9.45 -16.90
CA SER A 67 16.11 -8.33 -16.26
C SER A 67 15.31 -7.72 -15.11
N LEU A 68 13.98 -7.63 -15.24
CA LEU A 68 13.10 -7.15 -14.17
C LEU A 68 13.08 -8.12 -12.98
N ALA A 69 13.00 -9.43 -13.23
CA ALA A 69 13.04 -10.45 -12.17
C ALA A 69 14.37 -10.41 -11.41
N VAL A 70 15.50 -10.30 -12.12
CA VAL A 70 16.84 -10.17 -11.51
C VAL A 70 16.95 -8.87 -10.70
N ALA A 71 16.47 -7.75 -11.26
CA ALA A 71 16.45 -6.48 -10.55
C ALA A 71 15.65 -6.57 -9.24
N LEU A 72 14.44 -7.15 -9.29
CA LEU A 72 13.59 -7.33 -8.10
C LEU A 72 14.26 -8.26 -7.06
N PHE A 73 14.86 -9.37 -7.49
CA PHE A 73 15.58 -10.29 -6.61
C PHE A 73 16.77 -9.64 -5.91
N ILE A 74 17.52 -8.79 -6.61
CA ILE A 74 18.63 -8.06 -6.01
C ILE A 74 18.09 -6.99 -5.06
N MET A 75 17.11 -6.19 -5.50
CA MET A 75 16.49 -5.15 -4.69
C MET A 75 15.89 -5.70 -3.40
N SER A 76 15.30 -6.91 -3.40
CA SER A 76 14.73 -7.53 -2.20
C SER A 76 15.77 -7.89 -1.14
N LYS A 77 17.07 -7.92 -1.48
CA LYS A 77 18.17 -8.15 -0.52
C LYS A 77 18.70 -6.88 0.13
N PHE A 78 18.27 -5.70 -0.33
CA PHE A 78 18.74 -4.41 0.19
C PHE A 78 17.59 -3.65 0.87
N ARG A 79 17.80 -3.18 2.11
CA ARG A 79 16.74 -2.53 2.91
C ARG A 79 16.32 -1.16 2.35
N HIS A 80 17.22 -0.35 1.78
CA HIS A 80 16.90 0.95 1.17
C HIS A 80 17.87 1.32 0.02
N GLY A 81 17.41 2.13 -0.94
CA GLY A 81 18.27 2.77 -1.97
C GLY A 81 18.63 1.90 -3.19
N ALA A 82 17.98 0.75 -3.38
CA ALA A 82 18.33 -0.18 -4.47
C ALA A 82 17.69 0.15 -5.84
N ALA A 83 16.83 1.16 -5.91
CA ALA A 83 16.16 1.57 -7.15
C ALA A 83 17.13 1.95 -8.30
N PRO A 84 18.25 2.67 -8.08
CA PRO A 84 19.24 2.93 -9.13
C PRO A 84 19.89 1.64 -9.67
N ILE A 85 20.12 0.65 -8.79
CA ILE A 85 20.66 -0.67 -9.18
C ILE A 85 19.65 -1.41 -10.05
N GLY A 86 18.38 -1.44 -9.63
CA GLY A 86 17.31 -2.03 -10.43
C GLY A 86 17.18 -1.37 -11.80
N SER A 87 17.26 -0.04 -11.87
CA SER A 87 17.26 0.69 -13.14
C SER A 87 18.45 0.28 -14.02
N ALA A 88 19.67 0.25 -13.48
CA ALA A 88 20.86 -0.10 -14.25
C ALA A 88 20.79 -1.51 -14.88
N ILE A 89 20.06 -2.45 -14.25
CA ILE A 89 19.85 -3.81 -14.76
C ILE A 89 18.79 -3.83 -15.87
N VAL A 90 17.69 -3.11 -15.71
CA VAL A 90 16.54 -3.17 -16.63
C VAL A 90 16.73 -2.27 -17.87
N THR A 91 17.37 -1.10 -17.70
CA THR A 91 17.53 -0.10 -18.76
C THR A 91 18.18 -0.65 -20.04
N PRO A 92 19.28 -1.44 -19.99
CA PRO A 92 19.89 -2.01 -21.20
C PRO A 92 18.91 -2.86 -22.00
N SER A 93 18.06 -3.66 -21.33
CA SER A 93 17.10 -4.53 -22.00
C SER A 93 16.00 -3.77 -22.70
N ILE A 94 15.49 -2.72 -22.04
CA ILE A 94 14.54 -1.79 -22.65
C ILE A 94 15.19 -1.12 -23.87
N MET A 95 16.40 -0.58 -23.70
CA MET A 95 17.09 0.14 -24.77
C MET A 95 17.40 -0.77 -25.98
N ALA A 96 17.75 -2.04 -25.74
CA ALA A 96 17.93 -3.03 -26.80
C ALA A 96 16.64 -3.24 -27.62
N TYR A 97 15.47 -3.32 -26.98
CA TYR A 97 14.18 -3.41 -27.68
C TYR A 97 13.85 -2.16 -28.50
N PHE A 98 14.14 -0.98 -27.94
CA PHE A 98 13.94 0.29 -28.64
C PHE A 98 14.86 0.42 -29.85
N ASN A 99 16.12 -0.01 -29.73
CA ASN A 99 17.14 0.05 -30.77
C ASN A 99 17.08 -1.11 -31.77
N ALA A 100 16.23 -2.11 -31.58
CA ALA A 100 16.06 -3.23 -32.51
C ALA A 100 15.57 -2.82 -33.91
N ARG A 101 15.02 -1.60 -34.04
CA ARG A 101 14.63 -1.00 -35.32
C ARG A 101 14.60 0.52 -35.22
N LYS A 102 14.56 1.17 -36.38
CA LYS A 102 14.21 2.58 -36.52
C LYS A 102 12.82 2.82 -35.95
N ARG A 103 12.74 3.76 -35.00
CA ARG A 103 11.49 4.24 -34.41
C ARG A 103 11.24 5.67 -34.86
N THR A 104 9.98 6.06 -34.85
CA THR A 104 9.52 7.43 -35.14
C THR A 104 8.67 7.95 -33.99
N GLY A 105 8.38 9.26 -33.96
CA GLY A 105 7.44 9.85 -33.00
C GLY A 105 6.09 9.11 -32.98
N LYS A 106 5.60 8.66 -34.14
CA LYS A 106 4.43 7.78 -34.24
C LYS A 106 4.58 6.49 -33.43
N SER A 107 5.71 5.80 -33.55
CA SER A 107 5.96 4.56 -32.81
C SER A 107 6.04 4.80 -31.29
N TRP A 108 6.58 5.94 -30.88
CA TRP A 108 6.63 6.37 -29.47
C TRP A 108 5.24 6.58 -28.89
N ILE A 109 4.35 7.25 -29.61
CA ILE A 109 2.96 7.46 -29.17
C ILE A 109 2.26 6.10 -28.92
N TYR A 110 2.47 5.10 -29.80
CA TYR A 110 1.90 3.77 -29.58
C TYR A 110 2.42 3.11 -28.30
N ILE A 111 3.72 3.20 -28.02
CA ILE A 111 4.31 2.62 -26.81
C ILE A 111 3.74 3.31 -25.56
N VAL A 112 3.68 4.64 -25.55
CA VAL A 112 3.10 5.42 -24.46
C VAL A 112 1.63 5.05 -24.24
N ALA A 113 0.85 4.93 -25.32
CA ALA A 113 -0.56 4.53 -25.23
C ALA A 113 -0.73 3.13 -24.63
N VAL A 114 0.09 2.15 -25.03
CA VAL A 114 0.06 0.79 -24.46
C VAL A 114 0.43 0.80 -22.98
N LEU A 115 1.46 1.57 -22.60
CA LEU A 115 1.87 1.69 -21.20
C LEU A 115 0.79 2.36 -20.34
N MET A 116 0.11 3.38 -20.87
CA MET A 116 -1.03 4.01 -20.19
C MET A 116 -2.20 3.04 -20.01
N VAL A 117 -2.52 2.22 -21.01
CA VAL A 117 -3.53 1.16 -20.87
C VAL A 117 -3.14 0.17 -19.78
N PHE A 118 -1.88 -0.25 -19.73
CA PHE A 118 -1.39 -1.15 -18.68
C PHE A 118 -1.55 -0.52 -17.28
N VAL A 119 -1.14 0.74 -17.10
CA VAL A 119 -1.32 1.48 -15.84
C VAL A 119 -2.79 1.62 -15.48
N PHE A 120 -3.66 1.93 -16.44
CA PHE A 120 -5.10 2.00 -16.23
C PHE A 120 -5.67 0.67 -15.73
N LEU A 121 -5.29 -0.44 -16.36
CA LEU A 121 -5.72 -1.79 -15.95
C LEU A 121 -5.22 -2.15 -14.56
N MET A 122 -4.01 -1.73 -14.17
CA MET A 122 -3.53 -1.91 -12.80
C MET A 122 -4.42 -1.18 -11.79
N PHE A 123 -4.76 0.09 -12.04
CA PHE A 123 -5.66 0.84 -11.15
C PHE A 123 -7.07 0.24 -11.13
N ALA A 124 -7.59 -0.17 -12.28
CA ALA A 124 -8.88 -0.84 -12.35
C ALA A 124 -8.89 -2.14 -11.53
N TYR A 125 -7.83 -2.95 -11.65
CA TYR A 125 -7.68 -4.18 -10.87
C TYR A 125 -7.61 -3.92 -9.36
N ILE A 126 -6.81 -2.94 -8.93
CA ILE A 126 -6.73 -2.56 -7.51
C ILE A 126 -8.10 -2.13 -6.99
N LEU A 127 -8.84 -1.33 -7.75
CA LEU A 127 -10.16 -0.83 -7.34
C LEU A 127 -11.25 -1.92 -7.32
N ILE A 128 -11.22 -2.86 -8.27
CA ILE A 128 -12.14 -4.01 -8.28
C ILE A 128 -11.83 -4.95 -7.10
N GLY A 129 -10.55 -5.12 -6.76
CA GLY A 129 -10.11 -5.98 -5.66
C GLY A 129 -10.30 -5.38 -4.26
N LEU A 130 -10.73 -4.11 -4.14
CA LEU A 130 -10.98 -3.51 -2.84
C LEU A 130 -12.32 -3.98 -2.25
N PRO A 131 -12.35 -4.29 -0.95
CA PRO A 131 -13.55 -4.78 -0.31
C PRO A 131 -14.63 -3.70 -0.16
N ASP A 132 -15.90 -4.07 -0.35
CA ASP A 132 -17.06 -3.15 -0.21
C ASP A 132 -17.26 -2.59 1.19
N LYS A 133 -16.78 -3.33 2.17
CA LYS A 133 -16.78 -2.95 3.57
C LYS A 133 -15.43 -3.32 4.11
N ALA A 134 -14.77 -2.37 4.77
CA ALA A 134 -13.57 -2.67 5.52
C ALA A 134 -13.87 -3.83 6.49
N PRO A 135 -13.11 -4.93 6.45
CA PRO A 135 -13.37 -6.05 7.31
C PRO A 135 -13.12 -5.63 8.76
N ALA A 136 -14.00 -6.05 9.67
CA ALA A 136 -13.89 -5.64 11.06
C ALA A 136 -12.92 -6.56 11.80
N LEU A 137 -12.03 -5.97 12.59
CA LEU A 137 -11.15 -6.71 13.48
C LEU A 137 -11.88 -6.95 14.80
N MET A 138 -12.03 -8.21 15.19
CA MET A 138 -12.52 -8.60 16.51
C MET A 138 -11.36 -9.04 17.40
N ILE A 139 -11.28 -8.42 18.58
CA ILE A 139 -10.41 -8.85 19.67
C ILE A 139 -11.30 -9.35 20.79
N SER A 140 -11.37 -10.67 20.98
CA SER A 140 -12.40 -11.34 21.77
C SER A 140 -13.81 -10.94 21.29
N ASN A 141 -14.52 -10.11 22.05
CA ASN A 141 -15.85 -9.58 21.72
C ASN A 141 -15.83 -8.07 21.38
N THR A 142 -14.63 -7.48 21.28
CA THR A 142 -14.47 -6.07 20.93
C THR A 142 -14.33 -5.96 19.41
N GLU A 143 -15.37 -5.50 18.73
CA GLU A 143 -15.28 -5.09 17.32
C GLU A 143 -14.54 -3.75 17.21
N ILE A 144 -13.52 -3.71 16.37
CA ILE A 144 -12.70 -2.56 16.00
C ILE A 144 -12.83 -2.35 14.49
N LYS A 145 -13.53 -1.28 14.12
CA LYS A 145 -13.59 -0.77 12.76
C LYS A 145 -12.59 0.37 12.62
N LEU A 146 -11.57 0.16 11.81
CA LEU A 146 -10.55 1.18 11.59
C LEU A 146 -11.19 2.46 11.04
N SER A 147 -10.73 3.60 11.53
CA SER A 147 -11.22 4.95 11.23
C SER A 147 -12.64 5.27 11.72
N GLU A 148 -13.34 4.33 12.37
CA GLU A 148 -14.69 4.55 12.93
C GLU A 148 -14.71 4.39 14.45
N THR A 149 -14.11 3.32 14.98
CA THR A 149 -14.12 3.04 16.42
C THR A 149 -13.29 4.06 17.18
N LYS A 150 -13.91 4.75 18.15
CA LYS A 150 -13.22 5.69 19.03
C LYS A 150 -12.47 4.96 20.13
N VAL A 151 -11.46 5.62 20.69
CA VAL A 151 -10.75 5.12 21.87
C VAL A 151 -11.71 4.99 23.06
N SER A 152 -12.66 5.92 23.23
CA SER A 152 -13.72 5.80 24.24
C SER A 152 -14.51 4.49 24.11
N ASP A 153 -14.86 4.11 22.88
CA ASP A 153 -15.64 2.89 22.62
C ASP A 153 -14.86 1.63 23.01
N LEU A 154 -13.54 1.65 22.87
CA LEU A 154 -12.68 0.56 23.34
C LEU A 154 -12.67 0.49 24.87
N MET A 155 -12.61 1.63 25.54
CA MET A 155 -12.63 1.72 27.00
C MET A 155 -13.97 1.22 27.57
N ASP A 156 -15.09 1.63 26.97
CA ASP A 156 -16.43 1.21 27.37
C ASP A 156 -16.64 -0.31 27.20
N LYS A 157 -15.94 -0.92 26.24
CA LYS A 157 -15.91 -2.39 26.02
C LYS A 157 -14.92 -3.13 26.93
N GLY A 158 -14.42 -2.46 27.98
CA GLY A 158 -13.55 -3.02 29.01
C GLY A 158 -12.12 -3.27 28.54
N ASN A 159 -11.63 -2.51 27.56
CA ASN A 159 -10.22 -2.51 27.19
C ASN A 159 -9.53 -1.31 27.85
N ASP A 160 -8.37 -1.54 28.43
CA ASP A 160 -7.55 -0.49 28.99
C ASP A 160 -6.60 0.06 27.93
N ILE A 161 -6.40 1.38 27.95
CA ILE A 161 -5.44 2.06 27.08
C ILE A 161 -4.28 2.53 27.94
N TYR A 162 -3.07 2.22 27.52
CA TYR A 162 -1.84 2.63 28.20
C TYR A 162 -1.06 3.56 27.29
N VAL A 163 -0.59 4.69 27.83
CA VAL A 163 0.13 5.73 27.07
C VAL A 163 1.60 5.69 27.45
N SER A 164 2.47 5.73 26.45
CA SER A 164 3.92 5.79 26.67
C SER A 164 4.30 7.10 27.36
N ASN A 165 5.15 7.00 28.37
CA ASN A 165 5.70 8.15 29.09
C ASN A 165 6.86 8.83 28.35
N GLY A 166 7.20 8.40 27.13
CA GLY A 166 8.26 8.98 26.30
C GLY A 166 9.69 8.76 26.83
N LYS A 167 9.84 8.17 28.02
CA LYS A 167 11.11 7.67 28.53
C LYS A 167 11.49 6.47 27.69
N GLN A 168 12.61 6.55 26.97
CA GLN A 168 13.14 5.45 26.16
C GLN A 168 13.73 4.37 27.08
N ASP A 169 12.86 3.69 27.81
CA ASP A 169 13.22 2.46 28.51
C ASP A 169 12.50 1.32 27.80
N TYR A 170 13.27 0.60 26.98
CA TYR A 170 12.76 -0.49 26.14
C TYR A 170 12.57 -1.72 27.02
N SER A 171 11.58 -1.64 27.91
CA SER A 171 11.22 -2.73 28.81
C SER A 171 10.85 -3.97 28.00
N ASP A 172 11.20 -5.14 28.55
CA ASP A 172 10.74 -6.41 28.01
C ASP A 172 9.21 -6.46 28.03
N TYR A 173 8.62 -7.29 27.16
CA TYR A 173 7.16 -7.34 26.95
C TYR A 173 6.37 -7.57 28.24
N ASP A 174 6.89 -8.46 29.10
CA ASP A 174 6.29 -8.81 30.40
C ASP A 174 6.37 -7.67 31.43
N GLU A 175 7.24 -6.69 31.18
CA GLU A 175 7.46 -5.54 32.06
C GLU A 175 6.74 -4.27 31.58
N LEU A 176 6.12 -4.27 30.40
CA LEU A 176 5.50 -3.07 29.80
C LEU A 176 4.47 -2.39 30.72
N LEU A 177 3.79 -3.17 31.56
CA LEU A 177 2.78 -2.66 32.49
C LEU A 177 3.32 -2.37 33.89
N THR A 178 4.52 -2.85 34.24
CA THR A 178 5.09 -2.77 35.59
C THR A 178 6.30 -1.84 35.69
N SER A 179 7.04 -1.64 34.60
CA SER A 179 8.26 -0.81 34.56
C SER A 179 8.00 0.69 34.72
N GLY A 180 6.74 1.12 34.59
CA GLY A 180 6.37 2.54 34.59
C GLY A 180 6.66 3.25 33.26
N SER A 181 7.11 2.53 32.22
CA SER A 181 7.27 3.06 30.86
C SER A 181 5.94 3.47 30.23
N TYR A 182 4.85 2.84 30.68
CA TYR A 182 3.49 3.15 30.27
C TYR A 182 2.61 3.47 31.46
N THR A 183 1.65 4.38 31.27
CA THR A 183 0.66 4.74 32.30
C THR A 183 -0.75 4.51 31.79
N LYS A 184 -1.59 3.90 32.62
CA LYS A 184 -2.99 3.64 32.31
C LYS A 184 -3.73 4.97 32.11
N TYR A 185 -4.31 5.14 30.93
CA TYR A 185 -5.11 6.31 30.57
C TYR A 185 -6.44 6.30 31.33
N GLN A 186 -6.75 7.43 31.97
CA GLN A 186 -7.96 7.59 32.78
C GLN A 186 -9.10 8.30 32.04
N GLY A 187 -8.99 8.47 30.71
CA GLY A 187 -10.05 9.10 29.90
C GLY A 187 -9.94 10.63 29.78
N ALA A 188 -8.92 11.27 30.31
CA ALA A 188 -8.69 12.72 30.17
C ALA A 188 -7.19 13.07 30.20
N GLY A 189 -6.83 14.27 29.75
CA GLY A 189 -5.48 14.84 29.92
C GLY A 189 -4.43 14.39 28.90
N VAL A 190 -4.81 13.59 27.90
CA VAL A 190 -3.93 13.22 26.77
C VAL A 190 -4.56 13.74 25.49
N SER A 191 -3.82 14.57 24.76
CA SER A 191 -4.26 15.12 23.49
C SER A 191 -3.38 14.63 22.34
N VAL A 192 -4.02 14.25 21.25
CA VAL A 192 -3.41 13.84 19.99
C VAL A 192 -3.29 15.08 19.10
N PRO A 193 -2.07 15.45 18.66
CA PRO A 193 -1.88 16.59 17.76
C PRO A 193 -2.65 16.45 16.46
N ASN A 194 -2.83 17.58 15.78
CA ASN A 194 -3.49 17.60 14.48
C ASN A 194 -2.69 16.84 13.39
N GLY A 195 -3.41 16.43 12.36
CA GLY A 195 -2.85 15.74 11.21
C GLY A 195 -2.67 14.24 11.40
N PHE A 196 -2.38 13.54 10.31
CA PHE A 196 -2.16 12.10 10.33
C PHE A 196 -0.72 11.80 10.75
N LYS A 197 -0.55 10.88 11.71
CA LYS A 197 0.74 10.33 12.10
C LYS A 197 0.79 8.86 11.72
N SER A 198 1.89 8.47 11.07
CA SER A 198 2.20 7.06 10.88
C SER A 198 2.71 6.49 12.20
N TYR A 199 2.12 5.39 12.65
CA TYR A 199 2.55 4.66 13.84
C TYR A 199 3.30 3.40 13.39
N ASP A 200 4.56 3.58 12.99
CA ASP A 200 5.43 2.46 12.61
C ASP A 200 6.39 2.17 13.77
N SER A 201 5.94 1.32 14.69
CA SER A 201 6.71 0.96 15.87
C SER A 201 6.34 -0.44 16.34
N ALA A 202 7.32 -1.18 16.86
CA ALA A 202 7.05 -2.42 17.59
C ALA A 202 6.11 -2.14 18.77
N VAL A 203 5.39 -3.16 19.27
CA VAL A 203 4.43 -2.98 20.38
C VAL A 203 5.12 -2.36 21.59
N THR A 204 6.32 -2.85 21.93
CA THR A 204 7.16 -2.33 23.03
C THR A 204 7.54 -0.86 22.89
N ARG A 205 7.47 -0.31 21.68
CA ARG A 205 7.87 1.07 21.34
C ARG A 205 6.70 1.93 20.88
N SER A 206 5.48 1.46 21.05
CA SER A 206 4.29 2.14 20.57
C SER A 206 3.88 3.28 21.51
N THR A 207 3.16 4.27 20.99
CA THR A 207 2.66 5.37 21.84
C THR A 207 1.48 4.92 22.71
N TYR A 208 0.66 4.01 22.18
CA TYR A 208 -0.57 3.55 22.81
C TYR A 208 -0.65 2.02 22.77
N LEU A 209 -0.69 1.41 23.95
CA LEU A 209 -0.93 -0.02 24.10
C LEU A 209 -2.41 -0.30 24.32
N LEU A 210 -2.89 -1.39 23.73
CA LEU A 210 -4.20 -1.96 23.98
C LEU A 210 -4.05 -3.11 24.96
N VAL A 211 -4.71 -3.00 26.11
CA VAL A 211 -4.59 -3.93 27.23
C VAL A 211 -5.96 -4.47 27.60
N LYS A 212 -6.05 -5.75 27.96
CA LYS A 212 -7.28 -6.33 28.52
C LYS A 212 -6.92 -7.34 29.59
N LYS A 213 -7.62 -7.31 30.74
CA LYS A 213 -7.33 -8.21 31.88
C LYS A 213 -5.85 -8.20 32.29
N ASN A 214 -5.22 -7.02 32.31
CA ASN A 214 -3.80 -6.83 32.60
C ASN A 214 -2.84 -7.55 31.64
N VAL A 215 -3.29 -7.80 30.41
CA VAL A 215 -2.50 -8.43 29.35
C VAL A 215 -2.39 -7.44 28.19
N VAL A 216 -1.16 -7.15 27.77
CA VAL A 216 -0.91 -6.38 26.54
C VAL A 216 -1.35 -7.24 25.36
N LEU A 217 -2.32 -6.72 24.61
CA LEU A 217 -2.86 -7.40 23.42
C LEU A 217 -2.21 -6.91 22.15
N GLY A 218 -1.65 -5.71 22.15
CA GLY A 218 -1.02 -5.08 21.00
C GLY A 218 -0.92 -3.58 21.18
N CYS A 219 -0.76 -2.86 20.07
CA CYS A 219 -0.77 -1.41 20.05
C CYS A 219 -1.85 -0.85 19.14
N ILE A 220 -2.19 0.43 19.34
CA ILE A 220 -3.09 1.17 18.46
C ILE A 220 -2.44 2.46 17.94
N GLY A 221 -2.73 2.77 16.68
CA GLY A 221 -2.56 4.10 16.10
C GLY A 221 -3.89 4.83 16.13
N VAL A 222 -3.85 6.14 16.37
CA VAL A 222 -5.07 6.96 16.51
C VAL A 222 -4.98 8.25 15.69
N TYR A 223 -6.13 8.77 15.29
CA TYR A 223 -6.25 10.05 14.59
C TYR A 223 -7.42 10.85 15.16
N GLY A 224 -7.19 12.14 15.40
CA GLY A 224 -8.20 13.07 15.89
C GLY A 224 -8.79 13.92 14.79
N ASP A 225 -8.09 14.99 14.43
CA ASP A 225 -8.55 15.99 13.47
C ASP A 225 -7.38 16.55 12.65
N LYS A 226 -7.66 17.01 11.43
CA LYS A 226 -6.65 17.55 10.52
C LYS A 226 -6.09 18.89 10.98
N ARG A 227 -6.91 19.71 11.66
CA ARG A 227 -6.63 21.12 11.97
C ARG A 227 -6.41 21.38 13.44
N LYS A 228 -7.05 20.61 14.33
CA LYS A 228 -6.98 20.82 15.78
C LYS A 228 -6.48 19.59 16.54
N SER A 229 -5.88 19.85 17.69
CA SER A 229 -5.61 18.79 18.67
C SER A 229 -6.93 18.23 19.19
N THR A 230 -6.99 16.93 19.43
CA THR A 230 -8.20 16.23 19.90
C THR A 230 -7.85 15.42 21.14
N GLU A 231 -8.77 15.27 22.09
CA GLU A 231 -8.52 14.37 23.23
C GLU A 231 -8.43 12.92 22.76
N LEU A 232 -7.56 12.12 23.39
CA LEU A 232 -7.32 10.74 22.99
C LEU A 232 -8.62 9.92 22.95
N LYS A 233 -9.51 10.07 23.94
CA LYS A 233 -10.81 9.38 23.98
C LYS A 233 -11.66 9.61 22.73
N ASP A 234 -11.57 10.80 22.13
CA ASP A 234 -12.38 11.22 20.99
C ASP A 234 -11.72 10.89 19.64
N CYS A 235 -10.48 10.41 19.66
CA CYS A 235 -9.77 9.99 18.47
C CYS A 235 -10.28 8.63 17.99
N VAL A 236 -10.24 8.43 16.67
CA VAL A 236 -10.56 7.15 16.03
C VAL A 236 -9.30 6.30 15.91
N VAL A 237 -9.46 4.98 16.03
CA VAL A 237 -8.38 4.01 15.85
C VAL A 237 -8.10 3.83 14.36
N THR A 238 -6.89 4.12 13.91
CA THR A 238 -6.48 4.01 12.49
C THR A 238 -5.63 2.79 12.22
N GLN A 239 -5.05 2.20 13.25
CA GLN A 239 -4.15 1.05 13.14
C GLN A 239 -4.26 0.19 14.39
N VAL A 240 -4.14 -1.11 14.22
CA VAL A 240 -3.92 -2.07 15.31
C VAL A 240 -2.68 -2.89 14.94
N CYS A 241 -1.76 -3.05 15.89
CA CYS A 241 -0.52 -3.79 15.67
C CYS A 241 -0.37 -4.93 16.69
N PHE A 242 0.17 -6.05 16.22
CA PHE A 242 0.42 -7.25 17.01
C PHE A 242 1.78 -7.83 16.61
N ASP A 243 2.53 -8.34 17.57
CA ASP A 243 3.75 -9.11 17.33
C ASP A 243 3.60 -10.57 17.83
N SER A 244 4.67 -11.35 17.70
CA SER A 244 4.68 -12.75 18.13
C SER A 244 4.40 -12.91 19.63
N GLU A 245 4.79 -11.96 20.45
CA GLU A 245 4.59 -11.99 21.90
C GLU A 245 3.11 -11.75 22.23
N CYS A 246 2.48 -10.75 21.60
CA CYS A 246 1.05 -10.50 21.67
C CYS A 246 0.23 -11.76 21.34
N THR A 247 0.58 -12.43 20.25
CA THR A 247 -0.17 -13.62 19.78
C THR A 247 0.04 -14.83 20.67
N ALA A 248 1.25 -15.04 21.21
CA ALA A 248 1.52 -16.11 22.17
C ALA A 248 0.74 -15.91 23.47
N VAL A 249 0.72 -14.68 23.97
CA VAL A 249 0.01 -14.33 25.19
C VAL A 249 -1.51 -14.40 24.97
N ALA A 250 -2.03 -13.91 23.84
CA ALA A 250 -3.45 -14.04 23.50
C ALA A 250 -3.92 -15.50 23.52
N LYS A 251 -3.13 -16.42 22.93
CA LYS A 251 -3.40 -17.88 23.00
C LYS A 251 -3.43 -18.39 24.44
N LYS A 252 -2.44 -18.02 25.26
CA LYS A 252 -2.34 -18.44 26.67
C LYS A 252 -3.55 -18.02 27.49
N TYR A 253 -4.10 -16.83 27.24
CA TYR A 253 -5.24 -16.27 27.97
C TYR A 253 -6.61 -16.50 27.29
N GLY A 254 -6.66 -17.31 26.23
CA GLY A 254 -7.90 -17.63 25.53
C GLY A 254 -8.54 -16.43 24.82
N ILE A 255 -7.72 -15.45 24.40
CA ILE A 255 -8.15 -14.25 23.68
C ILE A 255 -8.07 -14.56 22.19
N SER A 256 -9.17 -14.36 21.47
CA SER A 256 -9.22 -14.55 20.02
C SER A 256 -8.94 -13.26 19.26
N TYR A 257 -8.19 -13.35 18.17
CA TYR A 257 -8.07 -12.30 17.15
C TYR A 257 -8.70 -12.80 15.88
N ASN A 258 -9.67 -12.05 15.35
CA ASN A 258 -10.48 -12.51 14.23
C ASN A 258 -10.76 -11.36 13.25
N ILE A 259 -10.74 -11.65 11.95
CA ILE A 259 -11.18 -10.71 10.91
C ILE A 259 -12.27 -11.40 10.08
N ASP A 260 -13.48 -10.85 10.11
CA ASP A 260 -14.64 -11.34 9.33
C ASP A 260 -14.87 -12.88 9.44
N GLY A 261 -14.57 -13.47 10.60
CA GLY A 261 -14.72 -14.90 10.87
C GLY A 261 -13.40 -15.68 10.82
N ILE A 262 -12.33 -15.13 10.27
CA ILE A 262 -11.02 -15.81 10.19
C ILE A 262 -10.19 -15.61 11.45
N ASP A 263 -9.80 -16.71 12.08
CA ASP A 263 -8.93 -16.72 13.27
C ASP A 263 -7.47 -16.41 12.89
N LEU A 264 -6.97 -15.25 13.30
CA LEU A 264 -5.62 -14.78 13.01
C LEU A 264 -4.54 -15.47 13.83
N LEU A 265 -4.91 -16.24 14.86
CA LEU A 265 -3.96 -16.95 15.73
C LEU A 265 -3.63 -18.35 15.20
N LYS A 266 -4.39 -18.83 14.20
CA LYS A 266 -4.17 -20.11 13.52
C LYS A 266 -3.39 -19.93 12.22
N LYS A 267 -2.88 -21.04 11.70
CA LYS A 267 -2.32 -21.05 10.34
C LYS A 267 -3.44 -20.66 9.37
N LEU A 268 -3.18 -19.63 8.56
CA LEU A 268 -4.12 -19.17 7.55
C LEU A 268 -4.39 -20.30 6.53
N ASP A 269 -5.67 -20.60 6.31
CA ASP A 269 -6.14 -21.50 5.26
C ASP A 269 -6.59 -20.66 4.06
N GLU A 270 -5.95 -20.88 2.91
CA GLU A 270 -6.25 -20.19 1.66
C GLU A 270 -7.69 -20.44 1.19
N ASN A 271 -8.24 -21.63 1.43
CA ASN A 271 -9.61 -21.97 1.06
C ASN A 271 -10.61 -21.21 1.93
N GLU A 272 -10.32 -21.09 3.24
CA GLU A 272 -11.15 -20.32 4.17
C GLU A 272 -11.11 -18.83 3.83
N PHE A 273 -9.92 -18.31 3.55
CA PHE A 273 -9.72 -16.92 3.13
C PHE A 273 -10.47 -16.61 1.82
N THR A 274 -10.37 -17.50 0.83
CA THR A 274 -11.10 -17.38 -0.45
C THR A 274 -12.61 -17.51 -0.26
N LYS A 275 -13.07 -18.32 0.70
CA LYS A 275 -14.51 -18.44 0.99
C LYS A 275 -15.08 -17.16 1.61
N VAL A 276 -14.36 -16.57 2.57
CA VAL A 276 -14.80 -15.36 3.30
C VAL A 276 -14.66 -14.11 2.44
N PHE A 277 -13.53 -13.96 1.75
CA PHE A 277 -13.22 -12.75 0.99
C PHE A 277 -13.40 -12.92 -0.53
N GLY A 278 -13.22 -14.11 -1.09
CA GLY A 278 -13.36 -14.35 -2.54
C GLY A 278 -14.81 -14.30 -3.06
N LYS A 279 -15.82 -14.52 -2.21
CA LYS A 279 -17.25 -14.40 -2.60
C LYS A 279 -17.84 -13.00 -2.38
N LYS A 280 -17.23 -12.19 -1.52
CA LYS A 280 -17.75 -10.88 -1.11
C LYS A 280 -17.31 -9.75 -2.06
N TYR A 281 -16.35 -10.04 -2.96
CA TYR A 281 -15.64 -9.06 -3.80
C TYR A 281 -15.52 -9.49 -5.27
N GLY A 282 -16.41 -10.37 -5.74
CA GLY A 282 -16.60 -10.70 -7.16
C GLY A 282 -17.71 -9.86 -7.80
#